data_AF-B7R3A5-F1
#
_entry.id   AF-B7R3A5-F1
#
_cell.length_a   1.000
_cell.length_b   1.000
_cell.length_c   1.000
_cell.angle_alpha   90.00
_cell.angle_beta   90.00
_cell.angle_gamma   90.00
#
_symmetry.space_group_name_H-M   'P 1'
#
loop_
_entity.id
_entity.type
_entity.pdbx_description
1 polymer ?
#
loop_
_entity_poly.entity_id
_entity_poly.type
_entity_poly.pdbx_seq_one_letter_code
_entity_poly.pdbx_strand_id
1 'polypeptide(L)'
;MLKTKEIENYVTPEILDEMEITLFSIAMEFATPETYWDLVDKANRILGIIRSNSRFLEPKHALSDKKTLVKLQDPDDVKFLEAVFASKAKYLITENTKHFGNFVLKDDSRTGRARIANHYFYVLTAREFVKTVLKRKGLR
;
A
#
# COMPACT_ATOMS: atom_id res chain seq x y z
N MET A 1 -16.56 2.51 -6.48
CA MET A 1 -15.25 3.13 -6.14
C MET A 1 -14.12 2.54 -6.97
N LEU A 2 -13.81 1.24 -6.90
CA LEU A 2 -12.88 0.60 -7.85
C LEU A 2 -13.56 0.29 -9.20
N LYS A 3 -14.77 -0.30 -9.19
CA LYS A 3 -15.57 -0.57 -10.41
C LYS A 3 -15.95 0.68 -11.23
N THR A 4 -15.98 1.86 -10.60
CA THR A 4 -16.32 3.13 -11.24
C THR A 4 -15.11 3.84 -11.87
N LYS A 5 -13.89 3.25 -11.78
CA LYS A 5 -12.60 3.85 -12.18
C LYS A 5 -12.28 5.21 -11.55
N GLU A 6 -12.95 5.57 -10.47
CA GLU A 6 -12.69 6.84 -9.77
C GLU A 6 -11.43 6.77 -8.90
N ILE A 7 -10.99 5.56 -8.57
CA ILE A 7 -9.73 5.29 -7.87
C ILE A 7 -8.92 4.36 -8.74
N GLU A 8 -7.68 4.76 -9.00
CA GLU A 8 -6.68 3.92 -9.62
C GLU A 8 -5.74 3.41 -8.53
N ASN A 9 -5.68 2.08 -8.40
CA ASN A 9 -4.71 1.42 -7.52
C ASN A 9 -3.49 1.01 -8.34
N TYR A 10 -2.30 1.07 -7.73
CA TYR A 10 -1.03 0.78 -8.39
C TYR A 10 -0.27 -0.27 -7.59
N VAL A 11 0.31 -1.26 -8.27
CA VAL A 11 1.09 -2.34 -7.67
C VAL A 11 2.31 -2.66 -8.51
N THR A 12 3.37 -3.16 -7.87
CA THR A 12 4.54 -3.76 -8.53
C THR A 12 4.51 -5.27 -8.35
N PRO A 13 5.26 -6.06 -9.15
CA PRO A 13 5.39 -7.50 -8.94
C PRO A 13 5.83 -7.85 -7.51
N GLU A 14 6.85 -7.18 -6.99
CA GLU A 14 7.35 -7.42 -5.62
C GLU A 14 6.29 -7.16 -4.54
N ILE A 15 5.48 -6.09 -4.69
CA ILE A 15 4.39 -5.82 -3.75
C ILE A 15 3.33 -6.92 -3.82
N LEU A 16 3.04 -7.46 -5.01
CA LEU A 16 2.09 -8.55 -5.16
C LEU A 16 2.62 -9.86 -4.58
N ASP A 17 3.90 -10.15 -4.74
CA ASP A 17 4.56 -11.33 -4.17
C ASP A 17 4.54 -11.25 -2.63
N GLU A 18 4.82 -10.07 -2.06
CA GLU A 18 4.73 -9.87 -0.61
C GLU A 18 3.29 -10.00 -0.09
N MET A 19 2.31 -9.46 -0.82
CA MET A 19 0.89 -9.64 -0.49
C MET A 19 0.48 -11.12 -0.55
N GLU A 20 0.97 -11.85 -1.55
CA GLU A 20 0.72 -13.28 -1.72
C GLU A 20 1.28 -14.07 -0.54
N ILE A 21 2.57 -13.89 -0.23
CA ILE A 21 3.23 -14.52 0.91
C ILE A 21 2.51 -14.19 2.23
N THR A 22 2.13 -12.93 2.43
CA THR A 22 1.44 -12.49 3.65
C THR A 22 0.07 -13.14 3.79
N LEU A 23 -0.75 -13.13 2.73
CA LEU A 23 -2.09 -13.72 2.76
C LEU A 23 -2.04 -15.23 2.96
N PHE A 24 -1.08 -15.91 2.33
CA PHE A 24 -0.86 -17.34 2.56
C PHE A 24 -0.37 -17.61 3.98
N SER A 25 0.54 -16.82 4.53
CA SER A 25 1.03 -16.98 5.90
C SER A 25 -0.11 -16.83 6.91
N ILE A 26 -1.00 -15.85 6.71
CA ILE A 26 -2.22 -15.69 7.53
C ILE A 26 -3.14 -16.91 7.37
N ALA A 27 -3.39 -17.37 6.14
CA ALA A 27 -4.21 -18.55 5.92
C ALA A 27 -3.64 -19.78 6.65
N MET A 28 -2.32 -19.98 6.61
CA MET A 28 -1.63 -21.06 7.32
C MET A 28 -1.72 -20.92 8.85
N GLU A 29 -1.55 -19.71 9.38
CA GLU A 29 -1.57 -19.44 10.83
C GLU A 29 -2.94 -19.74 11.46
N PHE A 30 -4.02 -19.44 10.75
CA PHE A 30 -5.39 -19.58 11.27
C PHE A 30 -6.13 -20.83 10.74
N ALA A 31 -5.53 -21.60 9.84
CA ALA A 31 -6.16 -22.81 9.30
C ALA A 31 -6.19 -23.96 10.32
N THR A 32 -7.32 -24.63 10.35
CA THR A 32 -7.45 -26.02 10.81
C THR A 32 -7.44 -26.95 9.60
N PRO A 33 -7.22 -28.27 9.77
CA PRO A 33 -7.31 -29.23 8.66
C PRO A 33 -8.61 -29.12 7.85
N GLU A 34 -9.73 -28.81 8.50
CA GLU A 34 -11.05 -28.69 7.87
C GLU A 34 -11.26 -27.36 7.12
N THR A 35 -10.54 -26.31 7.53
CA THR A 35 -10.72 -24.94 7.00
C THR A 35 -9.60 -24.51 6.05
N TYR A 36 -8.52 -25.29 5.98
CA TYR A 36 -7.33 -25.00 5.19
C TYR A 36 -7.64 -24.56 3.75
N TRP A 37 -8.35 -25.40 2.99
CA TRP A 37 -8.64 -25.13 1.59
C TRP A 37 -9.57 -23.93 1.39
N ASP A 38 -10.50 -23.69 2.32
CA ASP A 38 -11.39 -22.51 2.28
C ASP A 38 -10.61 -21.21 2.52
N LEU A 39 -9.68 -21.19 3.49
CA LEU A 39 -8.85 -20.01 3.75
C LEU A 39 -7.87 -19.74 2.59
N VAL A 40 -7.29 -20.78 2.01
CA VAL A 40 -6.46 -20.67 0.80
C VAL A 40 -7.26 -20.12 -0.38
N ASP A 41 -8.48 -20.60 -0.62
CA ASP A 41 -9.34 -20.07 -1.68
C ASP A 41 -9.72 -18.60 -1.43
N LYS A 42 -10.01 -18.23 -0.18
CA LYS A 42 -10.25 -16.82 0.19
C LYS A 42 -9.03 -15.94 -0.07
N ALA A 43 -7.82 -16.37 0.29
CA ALA A 43 -6.58 -15.65 0.00
C ALA A 43 -6.41 -15.44 -1.51
N ASN A 44 -6.59 -16.49 -2.31
CA ASN A 44 -6.53 -16.42 -3.77
C ASN A 44 -7.59 -15.47 -4.36
N ARG A 45 -8.82 -15.48 -3.84
CA ARG A 45 -9.87 -14.56 -4.28
C ARG A 45 -9.51 -13.10 -3.98
N ILE A 46 -8.92 -12.82 -2.82
CA ILE A 46 -8.46 -11.47 -2.47
C ILE A 46 -7.35 -11.03 -3.44
N LEU A 47 -6.35 -11.87 -3.68
CA LEU A 47 -5.29 -11.59 -4.66
C LEU A 47 -5.86 -11.34 -6.07
N GLY A 48 -6.82 -12.16 -6.50
CA GLY A 48 -7.52 -12.00 -7.78
C GLY A 48 -8.23 -10.65 -7.90
N ILE A 49 -8.89 -10.19 -6.82
CA ILE A 49 -9.53 -8.86 -6.76
C ILE A 49 -8.47 -7.77 -6.88
N ILE A 50 -7.36 -7.86 -6.12
CA ILE A 50 -6.28 -6.88 -6.14
C ILE A 50 -5.69 -6.79 -7.54
N ARG A 51 -5.27 -7.91 -8.14
CA ARG A 51 -4.68 -7.98 -9.49
C ARG A 51 -5.61 -7.39 -10.54
N SER A 52 -6.90 -7.73 -10.50
CA SER A 52 -7.88 -7.28 -11.50
C SER A 52 -8.26 -5.79 -11.38
N ASN A 53 -8.01 -5.17 -10.23
CA ASN A 53 -8.38 -3.77 -9.95
C ASN A 53 -7.16 -2.86 -9.76
N SER A 54 -5.97 -3.33 -10.11
CA SER A 54 -4.72 -2.57 -10.00
C SER A 54 -4.05 -2.40 -11.36
N ARG A 55 -3.37 -1.26 -11.54
CA ARG A 55 -2.44 -1.04 -12.63
C ARG A 55 -1.06 -1.53 -12.22
N PHE A 56 -0.49 -2.39 -13.03
CA PHE A 56 0.87 -2.87 -12.86
C PHE A 56 1.86 -1.79 -13.24
N LEU A 57 2.93 -1.68 -12.45
CA LEU A 57 4.04 -0.79 -12.70
C LEU A 57 5.36 -1.52 -12.50
N GLU A 58 6.32 -1.16 -13.34
CA GLU A 58 7.73 -1.49 -13.15
C GLU A 58 8.47 -0.18 -12.87
N PRO A 59 8.87 0.08 -11.62
CA PRO A 59 9.64 1.27 -11.28
C PRO A 59 10.96 1.27 -12.05
N LYS A 60 11.12 2.22 -12.98
CA LYS A 60 12.36 2.34 -13.78
C LYS A 60 13.51 2.99 -13.01
N HIS A 61 13.24 3.59 -11.86
CA HIS A 61 14.20 4.33 -11.06
C HIS A 61 14.16 3.81 -9.63
N ALA A 62 15.27 3.24 -9.19
CA ALA A 62 15.44 2.85 -7.80
C ALA A 62 15.60 4.09 -6.93
N LEU A 63 14.88 4.15 -5.81
CA LEU A 63 15.05 5.17 -4.78
C LEU A 63 16.11 4.70 -3.80
N SER A 64 17.33 4.51 -4.30
CA SER A 64 18.47 4.06 -3.53
C SER A 64 19.26 5.20 -2.89
N ASP A 65 18.72 6.43 -2.90
CA ASP A 65 19.43 7.57 -2.30
C ASP A 65 19.48 7.43 -0.77
N LYS A 66 20.67 7.66 -0.20
CA LYS A 66 20.93 7.48 1.23
C LYS A 66 19.97 8.29 2.12
N LYS A 67 19.44 9.43 1.64
CA LYS A 67 18.52 10.27 2.45
C LYS A 67 17.14 9.64 2.56
N THR A 68 16.65 9.00 1.49
CA THR A 68 15.40 8.24 1.51
C THR A 68 15.54 6.99 2.38
N LEU A 69 16.61 6.22 2.19
CA LEU A 69 16.82 4.96 2.92
C LEU A 69 16.99 5.17 4.44
N VAL A 70 17.68 6.23 4.88
CA VAL A 70 17.85 6.52 6.33
C VAL A 70 16.54 6.90 7.02
N LYS A 71 15.52 7.33 6.27
CA LYS A 71 14.19 7.63 6.82
C LYS A 71 13.31 6.40 6.95
N LEU A 72 13.60 5.34 6.19
CA LEU A 72 12.86 4.09 6.30
C LEU A 72 13.27 3.38 7.60
N GLN A 73 12.26 2.87 8.30
CA GLN A 73 12.50 1.98 9.44
C GLN A 73 12.95 0.59 8.96
N ASP A 74 12.41 0.14 7.82
CA ASP A 74 12.78 -1.09 7.13
C ASP A 74 13.22 -0.74 5.70
N PRO A 75 14.48 -1.02 5.31
CA PRO A 75 14.96 -0.78 3.96
C PRO A 75 14.14 -1.47 2.88
N ASP A 76 13.53 -2.62 3.18
CA ASP A 76 12.75 -3.38 2.18
C ASP A 76 11.47 -2.64 1.79
N ASP A 77 10.94 -1.76 2.64
CA ASP A 77 9.74 -0.95 2.37
C ASP A 77 9.95 0.11 1.27
N VAL A 78 11.18 0.28 0.77
CA VAL A 78 11.48 1.23 -0.31
C VAL A 78 10.65 0.95 -1.57
N LYS A 79 10.30 -0.31 -1.85
CA LYS A 79 9.45 -0.71 -2.99
C LYS A 79 8.10 -0.02 -3.02
N PHE A 80 7.50 0.26 -1.86
CA PHE A 80 6.24 1.00 -1.77
C PHE A 80 6.42 2.48 -2.14
N LEU A 81 7.54 3.08 -1.74
CA LEU A 81 7.87 4.46 -2.08
C LEU A 81 8.23 4.61 -3.56
N GLU A 82 8.92 3.62 -4.14
CA GLU A 82 9.21 3.56 -5.57
C GLU A 82 7.92 3.45 -6.38
N ALA A 83 6.98 2.61 -5.96
CA ALA A 83 5.66 2.52 -6.58
C ALA A 83 4.93 3.87 -6.53
N VAL A 84 4.94 4.56 -5.38
CA VAL A 84 4.35 5.90 -5.23
C VAL A 84 5.02 6.93 -6.16
N PHE A 85 6.35 6.93 -6.21
CA PHE A 85 7.10 7.90 -7.01
C PHE A 85 6.95 7.66 -8.52
N ALA A 86 6.94 6.40 -8.96
CA ALA A 86 6.76 6.00 -10.35
C ALA A 86 5.33 6.29 -10.85
N SER A 87 4.32 5.96 -10.04
CA SER A 87 2.90 6.19 -10.35
C SER A 87 2.46 7.65 -10.24
N LYS A 88 3.22 8.48 -9.53
CA LYS A 88 2.78 9.79 -9.02
C LYS A 88 1.50 9.68 -8.18
N ALA A 89 1.32 8.58 -7.46
CA ALA A 89 0.16 8.36 -6.62
C ALA A 89 0.01 9.46 -5.56
N LYS A 90 -1.24 9.85 -5.31
CA LYS A 90 -1.58 10.87 -4.29
C LYS A 90 -1.58 10.29 -2.88
N TYR A 91 -1.68 8.97 -2.75
CA TYR A 91 -1.88 8.26 -1.49
C TYR A 91 -0.99 7.02 -1.44
N LEU A 92 -0.39 6.80 -0.28
CA LEU A 92 0.09 5.50 0.18
C LEU A 92 -0.86 5.04 1.28
N ILE A 93 -1.57 3.94 1.04
CA ILE A 93 -2.50 3.37 2.02
C ILE A 93 -1.78 2.23 2.73
N THR A 94 -1.62 2.35 4.04
CA THR A 94 -0.91 1.34 4.85
C THR A 94 -1.42 1.34 6.28
N GLU A 95 -1.56 0.16 6.87
CA GLU A 95 -1.80 0.01 8.31
C GLU A 95 -0.48 0.08 9.10
N ASN A 96 0.66 -0.16 8.45
CA ASN A 96 1.99 -0.04 9.05
C ASN A 96 2.53 1.39 8.99
N THR A 97 1.77 2.32 9.56
CA THR A 97 2.03 3.77 9.48
C THR A 97 3.35 4.20 10.15
N LYS A 98 3.90 3.37 11.05
CA LYS A 98 5.19 3.64 11.71
C LYS A 98 6.35 3.64 10.71
N HIS A 99 6.36 2.68 9.78
CA HIS A 99 7.47 2.50 8.85
C HIS A 99 7.65 3.68 7.88
N PHE A 100 6.56 4.42 7.62
CA PHE A 100 6.53 5.59 6.74
C PHE A 100 6.38 6.92 7.48
N GLY A 101 6.28 6.91 8.81
CA GLY A 101 6.04 8.10 9.62
C GLY A 101 7.10 9.19 9.43
N ASN A 102 8.37 8.79 9.22
CA ASN A 102 9.48 9.72 9.00
C ASN A 102 9.41 10.50 7.67
N PHE A 103 8.48 10.13 6.77
CA PHE A 103 8.19 10.88 5.55
C PHE A 103 7.08 11.92 5.74
N VAL A 104 6.29 11.79 6.82
CA VAL A 104 5.21 12.71 7.16
C VAL A 104 5.82 14.04 7.63
N LEU A 105 5.31 15.14 7.06
CA LEU A 105 5.84 16.49 7.28
C LEU A 105 5.37 17.12 8.60
N LYS A 106 4.38 16.51 9.25
CA LYS A 106 3.89 16.95 10.56
C LYS A 106 4.61 16.17 11.63
N ASP A 107 5.29 16.88 12.52
CA ASP A 107 6.02 16.29 13.65
C ASP A 107 5.11 15.38 14.49
N ASP A 108 5.69 14.28 14.95
CA ASP A 108 5.06 13.23 15.77
C ASP A 108 3.78 12.59 15.17
N SER A 109 3.53 12.77 13.87
CA SER A 109 2.39 12.18 13.17
C SER A 109 2.79 10.98 12.33
N ARG A 110 2.06 9.86 12.44
CA ARG A 110 2.29 8.64 11.63
C ARG A 110 1.55 8.64 10.30
N THR A 111 0.55 9.50 10.17
CA THR A 111 -0.26 9.68 8.95
C THR A 111 -0.31 11.15 8.58
N GLY A 112 -0.58 11.45 7.31
CA GLY A 112 -0.69 12.82 6.82
C GLY A 112 0.11 13.09 5.56
N ARG A 113 0.37 14.37 5.29
CA ARG A 113 1.10 14.80 4.09
C ARG A 113 2.56 14.42 4.22
N ALA A 114 3.06 13.73 3.22
CA ALA A 114 4.43 13.26 3.13
C ALA A 114 5.12 13.78 1.86
N ARG A 115 6.45 13.69 1.84
CA ARG A 115 7.24 14.05 0.66
C ARG A 115 8.38 13.08 0.44
N ILE A 116 8.57 12.69 -0.81
CA ILE A 116 9.75 11.96 -1.28
C ILE A 116 10.30 12.61 -2.54
N ALA A 117 11.61 12.90 -2.56
CA ALA A 117 12.25 13.73 -3.57
C ALA A 117 11.43 15.02 -3.85
N ASN A 118 10.85 15.14 -5.04
CA ASN A 118 10.01 16.28 -5.45
C ASN A 118 8.51 15.95 -5.55
N HIS A 119 8.08 14.80 -5.04
CA HIS A 119 6.69 14.35 -5.07
C HIS A 119 6.04 14.44 -3.68
N TYR A 120 4.84 15.03 -3.64
CA TYR A 120 4.02 15.11 -2.43
C TYR A 120 2.88 14.10 -2.51
N PHE A 121 2.65 13.39 -1.41
CA PHE A 121 1.60 12.39 -1.28
C PHE A 121 1.06 12.38 0.16
N TYR A 122 0.10 11.50 0.44
CA TYR A 122 -0.43 11.29 1.78
C TYR A 122 -0.21 9.85 2.22
N VAL A 123 0.33 9.64 3.42
CA VAL A 123 0.32 8.33 4.10
C VAL A 123 -0.95 8.26 4.94
N LEU A 124 -1.81 7.29 4.69
CA LEU A 124 -3.08 7.12 5.39
C LEU A 124 -3.34 5.64 5.70
N THR A 125 -4.06 5.37 6.78
CA THR A 125 -4.74 4.08 6.98
C THR A 125 -5.89 3.91 5.99
N ALA A 126 -6.39 2.68 5.81
CA ALA A 126 -7.57 2.43 4.97
C ALA A 126 -8.79 3.22 5.47
N ARG A 127 -8.95 3.32 6.80
CA ARG A 127 -10.04 4.08 7.44
C ARG A 127 -9.95 5.57 7.13
N GLU A 128 -8.78 6.18 7.24
CA GLU A 128 -8.58 7.60 6.93
C GLU A 128 -8.75 7.90 5.44
N PHE A 129 -8.29 6.99 4.57
CA PHE A 129 -8.49 7.11 3.14
C PHE A 129 -9.98 7.13 2.78
N VAL A 130 -10.77 6.17 3.28
CA VAL A 130 -12.22 6.12 3.04
C VAL A 130 -12.89 7.41 3.52
N LYS A 131 -12.60 7.88 4.75
CA LYS A 131 -13.12 9.15 5.26
C LYS A 131 -12.76 10.33 4.35
N THR A 132 -11.52 10.38 3.87
CA THR A 132 -11.03 11.45 2.99
C THR A 132 -11.76 11.46 1.65
N VAL A 133 -11.97 10.29 1.05
CA VAL A 133 -12.66 10.18 -0.24
C VAL A 133 -14.15 10.49 -0.10
N LEU A 134 -14.83 9.97 0.93
CA LEU A 134 -16.24 10.25 1.19
C LEU A 134 -16.49 11.75 1.42
N LYS A 135 -15.65 12.39 2.26
CA LYS A 135 -15.73 13.84 2.50
C LYS A 135 -15.60 14.65 1.22
N ARG A 136 -14.70 14.26 0.30
CA ARG A 136 -14.53 14.95 -1.00
C ARG A 136 -15.72 14.78 -1.94
N LYS A 137 -16.48 13.70 -1.80
CA LYS A 137 -17.68 13.44 -2.59
C LYS A 137 -18.95 14.06 -1.99
N GLY A 138 -18.86 14.73 -0.83
CA GLY A 138 -20.03 15.28 -0.15
C GLY A 138 -20.95 14.22 0.46
N LEU A 139 -20.52 12.96 0.51
CA LEU A 139 -21.26 11.84 1.09
C LEU A 139 -20.82 11.71 2.56
N ARG A 140 -21.72 12.01 3.49
CA ARG A 140 -21.50 11.86 4.95
C ARG A 140 -22.17 10.60 5.46
#